data_AF-A0A538CQH4-F1
#
_entry.id   AF-A0A538CQH4-F1
#
_cell.length_a   1.000
_cell.length_b   1.000
_cell.length_c   1.000
_cell.angle_alpha   90.00
_cell.angle_beta   90.00
_cell.angle_gamma   90.00
#
_symmetry.space_group_name_H-M   'P 1'
#
loop_
_entity.id
_entity.type
_entity.pdbx_description
1 polymer ?
#
loop_
_entity_poly.entity_id
_entity_poly.type
_entity_poly.pdbx_seq_one_letter_code
_entity_poly.pdbx_strand_id
1 'polypeptide(L)'
;MTNGGGMKPPDLKGDGRMPEPWTLFHGVREFPEGTRTAQDAAAAIGCGVGQIVKSLVFVRDDEPVLVLCSGANTVDAGRLGLAKADADLVRRATGFAIGGVPPYGHPARLETLVDEDLLGHD
;
A
#
# COMPACT_ATOMS: atom_id res chain seq x y z
N MET A 1 8.10 -14.34 -22.78
CA MET A 1 6.63 -14.41 -22.88
C MET A 1 6.07 -13.94 -21.55
N THR A 2 5.30 -12.86 -21.58
CA THR A 2 4.96 -12.01 -20.43
C THR A 2 3.89 -12.64 -19.53
N ASN A 3 4.24 -13.07 -18.32
CA ASN A 3 3.27 -13.34 -17.26
C ASN A 3 3.26 -12.17 -16.26
N GLY A 4 2.92 -10.98 -16.75
CA GLY A 4 2.63 -9.78 -15.96
C GLY A 4 1.14 -9.64 -15.69
N GLY A 5 0.49 -10.73 -15.29
CA GLY A 5 -0.91 -10.70 -14.87
C GLY A 5 -0.98 -10.46 -13.37
N GLY A 6 -0.90 -9.21 -12.93
CA GLY A 6 -1.29 -8.85 -11.57
C GLY A 6 -2.69 -9.40 -11.29
N MET A 7 -2.87 -10.11 -10.17
CA MET A 7 -4.14 -10.75 -9.84
C MET A 7 -5.18 -9.65 -9.59
N LYS A 8 -6.08 -9.42 -10.56
CA LYS A 8 -7.18 -8.47 -10.38
C LYS A 8 -8.20 -9.07 -9.41
N PRO A 9 -8.77 -8.28 -8.48
CA PRO A 9 -9.89 -8.74 -7.69
C PRO A 9 -11.02 -9.18 -8.63
N PRO A 10 -11.71 -10.31 -8.34
CA PRO A 10 -12.76 -10.82 -9.20
C PRO A 10 -13.93 -9.83 -9.29
N ASP A 11 -14.59 -9.78 -10.45
CA ASP A 11 -15.79 -8.97 -10.66
C ASP A 11 -16.90 -9.44 -9.68
N LEU A 12 -17.27 -8.57 -8.73
CA LEU A 12 -18.21 -8.85 -7.64
C LEU A 12 -19.69 -8.99 -8.06
N LYS A 13 -19.98 -9.42 -9.30
CA LYS A 13 -21.37 -9.64 -9.75
C LYS A 13 -21.83 -11.03 -9.31
N GLY A 14 -22.25 -11.16 -8.05
CA GLY A 14 -22.67 -12.44 -7.43
C GLY A 14 -23.14 -12.28 -5.98
N ASP A 15 -23.20 -13.37 -5.21
CA ASP A 15 -23.68 -13.46 -3.82
C ASP A 15 -22.85 -12.69 -2.76
N GLY A 16 -21.92 -11.86 -3.21
CA GLY A 16 -21.05 -11.02 -2.37
C GLY A 16 -19.92 -11.77 -1.67
N ARG A 17 -19.77 -13.09 -1.86
CA ARG A 17 -18.69 -13.86 -1.22
C ARG A 17 -17.42 -13.84 -2.06
N MET A 18 -16.36 -13.31 -1.48
CA MET A 18 -15.01 -13.32 -2.08
C MET A 18 -14.46 -14.76 -2.05
N PRO A 19 -14.03 -15.33 -3.19
CA PRO A 19 -13.37 -16.64 -3.20
C PRO A 19 -11.99 -16.53 -2.55
N GLU A 20 -11.53 -17.57 -1.84
CA GLU A 20 -10.14 -17.65 -1.35
C GLU A 20 -9.14 -17.38 -2.50
N PRO A 21 -8.09 -16.56 -2.29
CA PRO A 21 -7.61 -16.00 -1.01
C PRO A 21 -8.20 -14.61 -0.65
N TRP A 22 -9.27 -14.17 -1.30
CA TRP A 22 -9.81 -12.80 -1.17
C TRP A 22 -10.71 -12.59 0.04
N THR A 23 -10.90 -13.58 0.90
CA THR A 23 -11.76 -13.51 2.10
C THR A 23 -11.29 -12.48 3.13
N LEU A 24 -10.00 -12.11 3.12
CA LEU A 24 -9.44 -11.05 3.97
C LEU A 24 -9.69 -9.64 3.43
N PHE A 25 -10.19 -9.49 2.20
CA PHE A 25 -10.44 -8.19 1.59
C PHE A 25 -11.90 -7.75 1.81
N HIS A 26 -12.09 -6.72 2.64
CA HIS A 26 -13.42 -6.17 2.96
C HIS A 26 -13.87 -5.04 2.02
N GLY A 27 -13.19 -4.85 0.87
CA GLY A 27 -13.52 -3.80 -0.10
C GLY A 27 -12.78 -2.48 0.13
N VAL A 28 -12.95 -1.56 -0.82
CA VAL A 28 -12.46 -0.17 -0.72
C VAL A 28 -13.61 0.72 -0.23
N ARG A 29 -13.32 1.63 0.70
CA ARG A 29 -14.24 2.67 1.16
C ARG A 29 -13.71 4.04 0.75
N GLU A 30 -14.58 4.86 0.16
CA GLU A 30 -14.28 6.25 -0.15
C GLU A 30 -14.82 7.15 0.97
N PHE A 31 -14.01 8.10 1.44
CA PHE A 31 -14.37 9.02 2.50
C PHE A 31 -14.48 10.44 1.91
N PRO A 32 -15.65 11.11 2.05
CA PRO A 32 -15.88 12.44 1.46
C PRO A 32 -14.92 13.52 1.98
N GLU A 33 -14.44 13.36 3.22
CA GLU A 33 -13.53 14.28 3.91
C GLU A 33 -12.09 14.22 3.36
N GLY A 34 -11.76 13.19 2.59
CA GLY A 34 -10.44 12.94 2.03
C GLY A 34 -9.48 12.25 3.01
N THR A 35 -8.55 11.45 2.48
CA THR A 35 -7.61 10.62 3.25
C THR A 35 -6.16 10.88 2.83
N ARG A 36 -5.83 12.14 2.51
CA ARG A 36 -4.51 12.51 1.97
C ARG A 36 -3.37 12.33 2.97
N THR A 37 -3.67 12.40 4.27
CA THR A 37 -2.71 12.13 5.34
C THR A 37 -3.18 10.96 6.20
N ALA A 38 -2.26 10.36 6.95
CA ALA A 38 -2.60 9.29 7.88
C ALA A 38 -3.53 9.78 8.99
N GLN A 39 -3.39 11.04 9.41
CA GLN A 39 -4.26 11.68 10.40
C GLN A 39 -5.68 11.83 9.87
N ASP A 40 -5.86 12.31 8.64
CA ASP A 40 -7.18 12.46 8.03
C ASP A 40 -7.86 11.09 7.87
N ALA A 41 -7.10 10.08 7.42
CA ALA A 41 -7.59 8.71 7.29
C ALA A 41 -8.02 8.11 8.64
N ALA A 42 -7.20 8.30 9.69
CA ALA A 42 -7.52 7.83 11.03
C ALA A 42 -8.77 8.50 11.60
N ALA A 43 -8.92 9.83 11.39
CA ALA A 43 -10.08 10.57 11.83
C ALA A 43 -11.36 10.11 11.10
N ALA A 44 -11.30 9.92 9.79
CA ALA A 44 -12.44 9.47 8.98
C ALA A 44 -12.87 8.02 9.30
N ILE A 45 -11.92 7.16 9.69
CA ILE A 45 -12.18 5.76 10.06
C ILE A 45 -12.58 5.62 11.53
N GLY A 46 -12.10 6.50 12.41
CA GLY A 46 -12.26 6.40 13.86
C GLY A 46 -11.26 5.46 14.52
N CYS A 47 -10.02 5.39 14.01
CA CYS A 47 -8.95 4.52 14.55
C CYS A 47 -7.72 5.32 15.00
N GLY A 48 -6.74 4.65 15.61
CA GLY A 48 -5.45 5.26 15.91
C GLY A 48 -4.65 5.52 14.62
N VAL A 49 -3.87 6.61 14.58
CA VAL A 49 -3.01 6.95 13.42
C VAL A 49 -1.99 5.83 13.14
N GLY A 50 -1.53 5.12 14.18
CA GLY A 50 -0.61 3.98 14.02
C GLY A 50 -1.20 2.80 13.24
N GLN A 51 -2.54 2.67 13.23
CA GLN A 51 -3.26 1.63 12.50
C GLN A 51 -3.41 1.96 11.01
N ILE A 52 -3.08 3.18 10.58
CA ILE A 52 -3.10 3.56 9.17
C ILE A 52 -1.77 3.16 8.52
N VAL A 53 -1.84 2.36 7.46
CA VAL A 53 -0.66 1.96 6.69
C VAL A 53 -0.38 2.99 5.59
N LYS A 54 0.84 3.52 5.57
CA LYS A 54 1.39 4.28 4.44
C LYS A 54 2.17 3.32 3.54
N SER A 55 1.82 3.29 2.27
CA SER A 55 2.60 2.58 1.25
C SER A 55 3.52 3.57 0.57
N LEU A 56 4.83 3.42 0.79
CA LEU A 56 5.87 4.31 0.27
C LEU A 56 6.78 3.53 -0.66
N VAL A 57 7.15 4.12 -1.79
CA VAL A 57 8.08 3.47 -2.74
C VAL A 57 9.42 4.18 -2.69
N PHE A 58 10.46 3.37 -2.53
CA PHE A 58 11.85 3.76 -2.54
C PHE A 58 12.62 2.96 -3.60
N VAL A 59 13.91 3.21 -3.72
CA VAL A 59 14.80 2.55 -4.68
C VAL A 59 16.01 1.98 -3.96
N ARG A 60 16.41 0.76 -4.31
CA ARG A 60 17.69 0.14 -3.97
C ARG A 60 18.24 -0.52 -5.22
N ASP A 61 19.47 -0.21 -5.58
CA ASP A 61 20.15 -0.81 -6.75
C ASP A 61 19.29 -0.74 -8.03
N ASP A 62 18.68 0.42 -8.30
CA ASP A 62 17.74 0.71 -9.39
C ASP A 62 16.41 -0.07 -9.37
N GLU A 63 16.18 -0.91 -8.36
CA GLU A 63 14.95 -1.68 -8.19
C GLU A 63 14.00 -1.02 -7.16
N PRO A 64 12.69 -1.02 -7.41
CA PRO A 64 11.70 -0.44 -6.51
C PRO A 64 11.48 -1.30 -5.26
N VAL A 65 11.53 -0.65 -4.09
CA VAL A 65 11.23 -1.24 -2.77
C VAL A 65 9.98 -0.60 -2.20
N LEU A 66 8.98 -1.41 -1.88
CA LEU A 66 7.79 -0.99 -1.15
C LEU A 66 8.08 -0.99 0.35
N VAL A 67 7.75 0.10 1.04
CA VAL A 67 7.82 0.18 2.49
C VAL A 67 6.42 0.43 3.02
N LEU A 68 5.89 -0.52 3.79
CA LEU A 68 4.66 -0.40 4.54
C LEU A 68 5.00 0.13 5.92
N CYS A 69 4.59 1.36 6.20
CA CYS A 69 4.95 2.07 7.42
C CYS A 69 3.71 2.52 8.18
N SER A 70 3.75 2.40 9.51
CA SER A 70 2.74 2.95 10.40
C SER A 70 2.55 4.44 10.15
N GLY A 71 1.31 4.90 10.21
CA GLY A 71 0.95 6.31 10.07
C GLY A 71 1.65 7.18 11.11
N ALA A 72 1.92 6.62 12.30
CA ALA A 72 2.61 7.27 13.40
C ALA A 72 4.13 7.43 13.18
N ASN A 73 4.72 6.63 12.29
CA ASN A 73 6.17 6.54 12.10
C ASN A 73 6.63 7.31 10.86
N THR A 74 7.94 7.55 10.74
CA THR A 74 8.54 8.13 9.52
C THR A 74 9.72 7.27 9.08
N VAL A 75 9.76 6.94 7.79
CA VAL A 75 10.83 6.12 7.22
C VAL A 75 12.12 6.94 7.09
N ASP A 76 13.17 6.50 7.80
CA ASP A 76 14.54 6.96 7.56
C ASP A 76 15.17 6.12 6.44
N ALA A 77 15.02 6.59 5.20
CA ALA A 77 15.51 5.88 4.02
C ALA A 77 17.04 5.67 4.05
N GLY A 78 17.79 6.61 4.64
CA GLY A 78 19.24 6.51 4.71
C GLY A 78 19.71 5.33 5.56
N ARG A 79 19.04 5.09 6.69
CA ARG A 79 19.33 3.92 7.55
C ARG A 79 19.00 2.59 6.89
N LEU A 80 18.07 2.58 5.93
CA LEU A 80 17.65 1.39 5.20
C LEU A 80 18.44 1.16 3.89
N GLY A 81 19.39 2.03 3.56
CA GLY A 81 20.10 2.01 2.28
C GLY A 81 19.17 2.24 1.10
N LEU A 82 18.17 3.11 1.27
CA LEU A 82 17.13 3.40 0.30
C LEU A 82 17.22 4.85 -0.20
N ALA A 83 16.94 5.06 -1.48
CA ALA A 83 16.76 6.37 -2.08
C ALA A 83 15.27 6.64 -2.38
N LYS A 84 14.87 7.91 -2.44
CA LYS A 84 13.49 8.26 -2.82
C LYS A 84 13.24 7.86 -4.28
N ALA A 85 12.12 7.18 -4.54
CA ALA A 85 11.64 6.98 -5.90
C ALA A 85 11.05 8.29 -6.44
N ASP A 86 11.27 8.56 -7.72
CA ASP A 86 10.54 9.60 -8.44
C ASP A 86 9.12 9.14 -8.81
N ALA A 87 8.26 10.10 -9.18
CA ALA A 87 6.86 9.83 -9.48
C ALA A 87 6.68 8.87 -10.67
N ASP A 88 7.56 8.91 -11.67
CA ASP A 88 7.45 8.07 -12.85
C ASP A 88 7.80 6.61 -12.51
N LEU A 89 8.83 6.38 -11.70
CA LEU A 89 9.17 5.06 -11.19
C LEU A 89 8.05 4.51 -10.31
N VAL A 90 7.50 5.29 -9.37
CA VAL A 90 6.37 4.85 -8.55
C VAL A 90 5.21 4.39 -9.45
N ARG A 91 4.87 5.18 -10.47
CA ARG A 91 3.77 4.86 -11.37
C ARG A 91 4.04 3.64 -12.23
N ARG A 92 5.27 3.46 -12.74
CA ARG A 92 5.66 2.26 -13.49
C ARG A 92 5.65 1.00 -12.62
N ALA A 93 6.19 1.09 -11.40
CA ALA A 93 6.34 -0.05 -10.51
C ALA A 93 5.02 -0.51 -9.89
N THR A 94 4.12 0.43 -9.57
CA THR A 94 2.88 0.14 -8.82
C THR A 94 1.62 0.22 -9.67
N GLY A 95 1.63 1.03 -10.74
CA GLY A 95 0.42 1.42 -11.47
C GLY A 95 -0.34 2.61 -10.86
N PHE A 96 0.10 3.12 -9.69
CA PHE A 96 -0.58 4.17 -8.93
C PHE A 96 0.28 5.44 -8.80
N ALA A 97 -0.37 6.58 -8.56
CA ALA A 97 0.31 7.83 -8.27
C ALA A 97 0.77 7.91 -6.80
N ILE A 98 1.79 8.73 -6.52
CA ILE A 98 2.23 9.04 -5.16
C ILE A 98 1.04 9.53 -4.32
N GLY A 99 0.96 9.04 -3.06
CA GLY A 99 -0.13 9.34 -2.14
C GLY A 99 -1.38 8.46 -2.30
N GLY A 100 -1.45 7.64 -3.35
CA GLY A 100 -2.54 6.70 -3.59
C GLY A 100 -2.07 5.27 -3.86
N VAL A 101 -0.83 4.94 -3.50
CA VAL A 101 -0.29 3.58 -3.66
C VAL A 101 -0.95 2.66 -2.62
N PRO A 102 -1.62 1.58 -3.04
CA PRO A 102 -2.12 0.56 -2.12
C PRO A 102 -0.99 -0.40 -1.68
N PRO A 103 -1.16 -1.15 -0.59
CA PRO A 103 -0.17 -2.15 -0.16
C PRO A 103 -0.11 -3.40 -1.04
N TYR A 104 -1.05 -3.57 -1.99
CA TYR A 104 -1.14 -4.70 -2.91
C TYR A 104 -1.79 -4.31 -4.24
N GLY A 105 -1.78 -5.22 -5.23
CA GLY A 105 -2.38 -5.00 -6.55
C GLY A 105 -1.45 -4.37 -7.57
N HIS A 106 -0.13 -4.39 -7.31
CA HIS A 106 0.90 -3.89 -8.23
C HIS A 106 1.09 -4.82 -9.44
N PRO A 107 1.57 -4.31 -10.59
CA PRO A 107 1.76 -5.09 -11.81
C PRO A 107 2.81 -6.20 -11.68
N ALA A 108 3.73 -6.08 -10.73
CA ALA A 108 4.75 -7.07 -10.40
C ALA A 108 4.97 -7.15 -8.88
N ARG A 109 5.60 -8.23 -8.42
CA ARG A 109 6.02 -8.34 -7.01
C ARG A 109 7.13 -7.33 -6.73
N LEU A 110 7.01 -6.59 -5.63
CA LEU A 110 8.01 -5.66 -5.14
C LEU A 110 8.66 -6.24 -3.88
N GLU A 111 9.98 -6.03 -3.71
CA GLU A 111 10.59 -6.20 -2.38
C GLU A 111 9.79 -5.32 -1.40
N THR A 112 9.35 -5.91 -0.29
CA THR A 112 8.49 -5.22 0.67
C THR A 112 9.10 -5.27 2.06
N LEU A 113 9.36 -4.11 2.64
CA LEU A 113 9.72 -3.94 4.04
C LEU A 113 8.46 -3.53 4.81
N VAL A 114 8.27 -4.11 5.99
CA VAL A 114 7.11 -3.84 6.85
C VAL A 114 7.58 -3.34 8.19
N ASP A 115 7.03 -2.21 8.61
CA ASP A 115 7.19 -1.65 9.95
C ASP A 115 6.59 -2.59 11.00
N GLU A 116 7.40 -3.05 11.95
CA GLU A 116 7.00 -4.04 12.94
C GLU A 116 5.89 -3.55 13.87
N ASP A 117 5.76 -2.22 14.06
CA ASP A 117 4.69 -1.63 14.87
C ASP A 117 3.30 -1.94 14.29
N LEU A 118 3.20 -2.21 12.98
CA LEU A 118 1.94 -2.63 12.35
C LEU A 118 1.45 -3.99 12.86
N LEU A 119 2.35 -4.84 13.38
CA LEU A 119 2.00 -6.15 13.92
C LEU A 119 1.40 -6.07 15.33
N GLY A 120 1.45 -4.89 15.97
CA GLY A 120 0.85 -4.64 17.27
C GLY A 120 -0.64 -4.26 17.22
N HIS A 121 -1.28 -4.39 16.06
CA HIS A 121 -2.66 -4.02 15.84
C HIS A 121 -3.49 -5.22 15.37
N ASP A 122 -4.67 -5.41 15.97
CA ASP A 122 -5.67 -6.42 15.58
C ASP A 122 -6.56 -5.96 14.43
#